data_AF-A0A8J3FCZ2-F1
#
_entry.id   AF-A0A8J3FCZ2-F1
#
_cell.length_a   1.000
_cell.length_b   1.000
_cell.length_c   1.000
_cell.angle_alpha   90.00
_cell.angle_beta   90.00
_cell.angle_gamma   90.00
#
_symmetry.space_group_name_H-M   'P 1'
#
loop_
_entity.id
_entity.type
_entity.pdbx_description
1 polymer ?
#
loop_
_entity_poly.entity_id
_entity_poly.type
_entity_poly.pdbx_seq_one_letter_code
_entity_poly.pdbx_strand_id
1 'polypeptide(L)'
;MLLALAGKLKGLLPLLKLGKVGGTVWSLLLSIGAYALVAPWSFAIGLVAMMLIHELGHVWAAKRRKLPVSAPTFIPFVGALITMRKIPNNAETEAYVALGGPLLGTAGATAALLLGWATGSQAFYVAASIGLFLNLINLLPIHPLDGGRIVTVISRWLWLVGLIGGFFLIVFVLRSILFLIIWLMFAWDLAQAYLFRRKPQPATLEQTVRIDEAELEAAGIFLPGEAHQRQLPFVAYCRRDSEALVVEARLYDWPIPLTFPQARGAVHAVTLVRTRRLPLDTGGGAELTFHVTYEPDPSEQPGGIVRDEAYYRVSPRTRLRFGLAYFGLAAYLVIMMLLLHRVMVPLAA
;
A
#
# COMPACT_ATOMS: atom_id res chain seq x y z
N MET A 1 -35.65 26.02 -22.53
CA MET A 1 -34.96 25.79 -21.23
C MET A 1 -34.18 24.46 -21.21
N LEU A 2 -34.77 23.34 -21.63
CA LEU A 2 -34.09 22.02 -21.71
C LEU A 2 -32.89 21.96 -22.67
N LEU A 3 -32.96 22.65 -23.83
CA LEU A 3 -31.83 22.74 -24.78
C LEU A 3 -30.64 23.56 -24.26
N ALA A 4 -30.88 24.57 -23.42
CA ALA A 4 -29.82 25.35 -22.78
C ALA A 4 -29.11 24.56 -21.66
N LEU A 5 -29.83 23.65 -21.00
CA LEU A 5 -29.28 22.73 -20.01
C LEU A 5 -28.42 21.64 -20.69
N ALA A 6 -28.87 21.11 -21.83
CA ALA A 6 -28.12 20.14 -22.63
C ALA A 6 -26.82 20.73 -23.21
N GLY A 7 -26.81 22.02 -23.59
CA GLY A 7 -25.60 22.73 -24.02
C GLY A 7 -24.56 22.88 -22.91
N LYS A 8 -25.00 23.19 -21.68
CA LYS A 8 -24.13 23.25 -20.49
C LYS A 8 -23.60 21.87 -20.07
N LEU A 9 -24.41 20.82 -20.24
CA LEU A 9 -23.99 19.43 -19.99
C LEU A 9 -22.92 18.96 -20.99
N LYS A 10 -22.99 19.39 -22.25
CA LYS A 10 -21.94 19.12 -23.24
C LYS A 10 -20.63 19.86 -22.95
N GLY A 11 -20.68 21.01 -22.29
CA GLY A 11 -19.50 21.72 -21.78
C GLY A 11 -18.82 21.07 -20.57
N LEU A 12 -19.49 20.13 -19.89
CA LEU A 12 -18.96 19.30 -18.80
C LEU A 12 -18.31 17.99 -19.29
N LEU A 13 -18.55 17.58 -20.54
CA LEU A 13 -17.93 16.38 -21.13
C LEU A 13 -16.39 16.46 -21.25
N PRO A 14 -15.76 17.62 -21.51
CA PRO A 14 -14.29 17.75 -21.45
C PRO A 14 -13.73 17.61 -20.03
N LEU A 15 -14.49 18.00 -18.99
CA LEU A 15 -14.16 17.76 -17.59
C LEU A 15 -14.25 16.26 -17.22
N LEU A 16 -15.09 15.49 -17.90
CA LEU A 16 -15.14 14.03 -17.78
C LEU A 16 -13.96 13.30 -18.45
N LYS A 17 -13.19 13.96 -19.33
CA LYS A 17 -11.97 13.40 -19.94
C LYS A 17 -10.72 13.64 -19.09
N LEU A 18 -10.86 13.69 -17.77
CA LEU A 18 -9.71 13.62 -16.87
C LEU A 18 -9.14 12.19 -16.99
N GLY A 19 -7.98 12.01 -17.61
CA GLY A 19 -7.33 10.70 -17.82
C GLY A 19 -7.01 9.93 -16.53
N LYS A 20 -5.74 9.56 -16.29
CA LYS A 20 -5.35 8.83 -15.05
C LYS A 20 -5.66 9.58 -13.74
N VAL A 21 -5.93 10.89 -13.82
CA VAL A 21 -6.24 11.78 -12.68
C VAL A 21 -7.75 11.91 -12.42
N GLY A 22 -8.60 11.49 -13.36
CA GLY A 22 -10.05 11.66 -13.25
C GLY A 22 -10.69 10.89 -12.12
N GLY A 23 -10.22 9.67 -11.87
CA GLY A 23 -10.70 8.85 -10.75
C GLY A 23 -10.49 9.54 -9.40
N THR A 24 -9.34 10.19 -9.20
CA THR A 24 -9.03 10.94 -7.97
C THR A 24 -9.95 12.15 -7.81
N VAL A 25 -10.15 12.94 -8.87
CA VAL A 25 -11.02 14.13 -8.80
C VAL A 25 -12.48 13.74 -8.55
N TRP A 26 -12.98 12.72 -9.25
CA TRP A 26 -14.34 12.25 -9.05
C TRP A 26 -14.57 11.67 -7.65
N SER A 27 -13.65 10.84 -7.16
CA SER A 27 -13.74 10.27 -5.81
C SER A 27 -13.64 11.35 -4.72
N LEU A 28 -12.84 12.38 -4.95
CA LEU A 28 -12.71 13.55 -4.08
C LEU A 28 -14.04 14.32 -4.02
N LEU A 29 -14.62 14.68 -5.16
CA LEU A 29 -15.90 15.41 -5.23
C LEU A 29 -17.05 14.60 -4.62
N LEU A 30 -17.09 13.29 -4.90
CA LEU A 30 -18.07 12.39 -4.31
C LEU A 30 -17.95 12.35 -2.79
N SER A 31 -16.71 12.29 -2.27
CA SER A 31 -16.45 12.28 -0.83
C SER A 31 -16.85 13.60 -0.17
N ILE A 32 -16.54 14.74 -0.78
CA ILE A 32 -17.00 16.05 -0.29
C ILE A 32 -18.53 16.08 -0.23
N GLY A 33 -19.21 15.66 -1.31
CA GLY A 33 -20.66 15.61 -1.36
C GLY A 33 -21.26 14.72 -0.28
N ALA A 34 -20.73 13.52 -0.09
CA ALA A 34 -21.18 12.57 0.92
C ALA A 34 -21.00 13.11 2.35
N TYR A 35 -19.84 13.68 2.68
CA TYR A 35 -19.60 14.29 3.99
C TYR A 35 -20.47 15.53 4.21
N ALA A 36 -20.75 16.32 3.16
CA ALA A 36 -21.62 17.50 3.24
C ALA A 36 -23.09 17.16 3.54
N LEU A 37 -23.51 15.89 3.39
CA LEU A 37 -24.85 15.44 3.80
C LEU A 37 -25.01 15.33 5.32
N VAL A 38 -23.91 15.13 6.05
CA VAL A 38 -23.91 14.87 7.49
C VAL A 38 -23.13 15.90 8.30
N ALA A 39 -22.39 16.79 7.63
CA ALA A 39 -21.56 17.82 8.25
C ALA A 39 -21.57 19.12 7.42
N PRO A 40 -21.22 20.28 8.01
CA PRO A 40 -21.12 21.54 7.27
C PRO A 40 -20.14 21.46 6.09
N TRP A 41 -20.42 22.20 5.02
CA TRP A 41 -19.57 22.24 3.82
C TRP A 41 -18.11 22.60 4.12
N SER A 42 -17.87 23.53 5.05
CA SER A 42 -16.51 23.90 5.49
C SER A 42 -15.76 22.72 6.12
N PHE A 43 -16.45 21.91 6.91
CA PHE A 43 -15.90 20.69 7.50
C PHE A 43 -15.60 19.64 6.42
N ALA A 44 -16.58 19.36 5.54
CA ALA A 44 -16.42 18.35 4.48
C ALA A 44 -15.25 18.68 3.54
N ILE A 45 -15.15 19.94 3.10
CA ILE A 45 -14.05 20.42 2.26
C ILE A 45 -12.73 20.37 3.03
N GLY A 46 -12.69 20.85 4.28
CA GLY A 46 -11.50 20.84 5.12
C GLY A 46 -10.97 19.43 5.36
N LEU A 47 -11.85 18.48 5.67
CA LEU A 47 -11.51 17.07 5.88
C LEU A 47 -10.90 16.46 4.63
N VAL A 48 -11.58 16.56 3.49
CA VAL A 48 -11.09 15.95 2.25
C VAL A 48 -9.81 16.62 1.75
N ALA A 49 -9.67 17.94 1.92
CA ALA A 49 -8.44 18.66 1.61
C ALA A 49 -7.26 18.19 2.47
N MET A 50 -7.46 18.04 3.79
CA MET A 50 -6.40 17.58 4.69
C MET A 50 -6.03 16.12 4.43
N MET A 51 -7.02 15.25 4.17
CA MET A 51 -6.78 13.88 3.71
C MET A 51 -5.96 13.86 2.41
N LEU A 52 -6.29 14.71 1.44
CA LEU A 52 -5.53 14.80 0.19
C LEU A 52 -4.08 15.21 0.44
N ILE A 53 -3.84 16.24 1.24
CA ILE A 53 -2.48 16.71 1.55
C ILE A 53 -1.68 15.61 2.24
N HIS A 54 -2.31 14.88 3.16
CA HIS A 54 -1.71 13.72 3.83
C HIS A 54 -1.32 12.62 2.83
N GLU A 55 -2.25 12.17 1.97
CA GLU A 55 -1.95 11.15 0.96
C GLU A 55 -0.87 11.58 -0.05
N LEU A 56 -0.87 12.86 -0.43
CA LEU A 56 0.18 13.42 -1.28
C LEU A 56 1.56 13.33 -0.62
N GLY A 57 1.61 13.35 0.72
CA GLY A 57 2.83 13.13 1.50
C GLY A 57 3.40 11.73 1.28
N HIS A 58 2.54 10.70 1.33
CA HIS A 58 2.94 9.33 1.00
C HIS A 58 3.37 9.19 -0.45
N VAL A 59 2.61 9.76 -1.39
CA VAL A 59 2.94 9.74 -2.83
C VAL A 59 4.30 10.40 -3.08
N TRP A 60 4.56 11.54 -2.46
CA TRP A 60 5.83 12.26 -2.58
C TRP A 60 7.00 11.44 -2.01
N ALA A 61 6.83 10.87 -0.82
CA ALA A 61 7.86 10.04 -0.19
C ALA A 61 8.13 8.75 -1.00
N ALA A 62 7.10 8.10 -1.51
CA ALA A 62 7.20 6.93 -2.37
C ALA A 62 7.94 7.25 -3.68
N LYS A 63 7.62 8.38 -4.33
CA LYS A 63 8.33 8.84 -5.54
C LYS A 63 9.81 9.12 -5.27
N ARG A 64 10.17 9.69 -4.11
CA ARG A 64 11.58 9.87 -3.71
C ARG A 64 12.34 8.55 -3.54
N ARG A 65 11.63 7.49 -3.16
CA ARG A 65 12.17 6.12 -3.08
C ARG A 65 11.99 5.32 -4.38
N LYS A 66 11.60 5.97 -5.48
CA LYS A 66 11.37 5.37 -6.81
C LYS A 66 10.36 4.21 -6.80
N LEU A 67 9.40 4.24 -5.88
CA LEU A 67 8.36 3.22 -5.79
C LEU A 67 7.19 3.56 -6.73
N PRO A 68 6.64 2.57 -7.47
CA PRO A 68 5.46 2.76 -8.30
C PRO A 68 4.21 2.91 -7.43
N VAL A 69 3.67 4.13 -7.38
CA VAL A 69 2.49 4.49 -6.56
C VAL A 69 1.35 5.01 -7.45
N SER A 70 0.11 4.66 -7.11
CA SER A 70 -1.08 5.17 -7.79
C SER A 70 -1.41 6.60 -7.37
N ALA A 71 -2.34 7.24 -8.09
CA ALA A 71 -2.99 8.43 -7.56
C ALA A 71 -3.84 8.05 -6.32
N PRO A 72 -4.05 8.97 -5.36
CA PRO A 72 -4.94 8.74 -4.23
C PRO A 72 -6.38 8.51 -4.69
N THR A 73 -7.08 7.59 -4.03
CA THR A 73 -8.52 7.35 -4.23
C THR A 73 -9.25 7.54 -2.93
N PHE A 74 -10.37 8.27 -2.98
CA PHE A 74 -11.17 8.59 -1.80
C PHE A 74 -12.42 7.71 -1.75
N ILE A 75 -12.69 7.13 -0.58
CA ILE A 75 -13.90 6.35 -0.33
C ILE A 75 -14.67 7.07 0.79
N PRO A 76 -15.89 7.55 0.52
CA PRO A 76 -16.71 8.22 1.52
C PRO A 76 -16.85 7.39 2.79
N PHE A 77 -16.72 8.05 3.95
CA PHE A 77 -16.81 7.46 5.30
C PHE A 77 -15.75 6.40 5.66
N VAL A 78 -14.91 5.99 4.72
CA VAL A 78 -13.83 5.01 4.95
C VAL A 78 -12.48 5.72 5.05
N GLY A 79 -12.18 6.62 4.11
CA GLY A 79 -10.91 7.36 4.11
C GLY A 79 -10.34 7.54 2.70
N ALA A 80 -9.04 7.84 2.65
CA ALA A 80 -8.28 7.89 1.41
C ALA A 80 -7.25 6.76 1.40
N LEU A 81 -6.98 6.22 0.22
CA LEU A 81 -6.05 5.11 0.06
C LEU A 81 -5.19 5.33 -1.18
N ILE A 82 -3.91 5.02 -1.06
CA ILE A 82 -3.00 4.83 -2.19
C ILE A 82 -2.73 3.34 -2.39
N THR A 83 -2.64 2.92 -3.65
CA THR A 83 -2.20 1.56 -3.99
C THR A 83 -0.75 1.59 -4.44
N MET A 84 0.06 0.72 -3.85
CA MET A 84 1.45 0.52 -4.24
C MET A 84 1.56 -0.78 -5.03
N ARG A 85 2.19 -0.74 -6.21
CA ARG A 85 2.38 -1.94 -7.05
C ARG A 85 3.57 -2.79 -6.61
N LYS A 86 4.50 -2.20 -5.85
CA LYS A 86 5.67 -2.88 -5.29
C LYS A 86 5.65 -2.70 -3.78
N ILE A 87 5.65 -3.81 -3.05
CA ILE A 87 5.76 -3.82 -1.59
C ILE A 87 7.18 -3.35 -1.22
N PRO A 88 7.36 -2.48 -0.21
CA PRO A 88 8.69 -2.06 0.23
C PRO A 88 9.55 -3.27 0.62
N ASN A 89 10.80 -3.28 0.14
CA ASN A 89 11.76 -4.37 0.39
C ASN A 89 12.40 -4.30 1.80
N ASN A 90 12.26 -3.19 2.54
CA ASN A 90 12.81 -3.04 3.89
C ASN A 90 11.99 -2.08 4.77
N ALA A 91 12.10 -2.23 6.10
CA ALA A 91 11.37 -1.42 7.07
C ALA A 91 11.70 0.08 6.97
N GLU A 92 12.95 0.44 6.64
CA GLU A 92 13.34 1.85 6.48
C GLU A 92 12.54 2.55 5.39
N THR A 93 12.38 1.91 4.23
CA THR A 93 11.64 2.48 3.10
C THR A 93 10.16 2.58 3.43
N GLU A 94 9.59 1.54 4.07
CA GLU A 94 8.20 1.56 4.51
C GLU A 94 7.93 2.68 5.51
N ALA A 95 8.76 2.81 6.55
CA ALA A 95 8.66 3.88 7.53
C ALA A 95 8.87 5.26 6.91
N TYR A 96 9.78 5.40 5.94
CA TYR A 96 9.99 6.67 5.23
C TYR A 96 8.75 7.11 4.45
N VAL A 97 8.08 6.18 3.76
CA VAL A 97 6.83 6.46 3.05
C VAL A 97 5.71 6.76 4.02
N ALA A 98 5.57 5.96 5.09
CA ALA A 98 4.57 6.16 6.14
C ALA A 98 4.74 7.51 6.85
N LEU A 99 5.97 7.96 7.13
CA LEU A 99 6.23 9.26 7.74
C LEU A 99 5.91 10.45 6.81
N GLY A 100 5.93 10.23 5.49
CA GLY A 100 5.64 11.26 4.49
C GLY A 100 4.26 11.87 4.64
N GLY A 101 3.23 11.06 4.95
CA GLY A 101 1.86 11.51 5.13
C GLY A 101 1.70 12.45 6.33
N PRO A 102 2.02 12.02 7.55
CA PRO A 102 2.01 12.85 8.75
C PRO A 102 2.83 14.13 8.60
N LEU A 103 4.01 14.08 7.96
CA LEU A 103 4.83 15.29 7.78
C LEU A 103 4.14 16.32 6.87
N LEU A 104 3.72 15.92 5.67
CA LEU A 104 3.11 16.86 4.73
C LEU A 104 1.72 17.30 5.20
N GLY A 105 0.94 16.38 5.79
CA GLY A 105 -0.33 16.69 6.42
C GLY A 105 -0.17 17.69 7.56
N THR A 106 0.84 17.55 8.41
CA THR A 106 1.11 18.49 9.51
C THR A 106 1.51 19.87 8.98
N ALA A 107 2.30 19.91 7.91
CA ALA A 107 2.64 21.17 7.24
C ALA A 107 1.37 21.84 6.66
N GLY A 108 0.48 21.07 6.02
CA GLY A 108 -0.80 21.57 5.51
C GLY A 108 -1.73 22.09 6.62
N ALA A 109 -1.83 21.35 7.73
CA ALA A 109 -2.63 21.75 8.89
C ALA A 109 -2.09 23.02 9.55
N THR A 110 -0.77 23.14 9.65
CA THR A 110 -0.10 24.34 10.16
C THR A 110 -0.33 25.54 9.23
N ALA A 111 -0.23 25.35 7.91
CA ALA A 111 -0.55 26.41 6.95
C ALA A 111 -2.01 26.86 7.06
N ALA A 112 -2.95 25.93 7.21
CA ALA A 112 -4.35 26.26 7.47
C ALA A 112 -4.52 27.04 8.78
N LEU A 113 -3.80 26.69 9.84
CA LEU A 113 -3.84 27.42 11.10
C LEU A 113 -3.37 28.87 10.94
N LEU A 114 -2.23 29.07 10.26
CA LEU A 114 -1.69 30.40 9.99
C LEU A 114 -2.62 31.24 9.12
N LEU A 115 -3.28 30.63 8.12
CA LEU A 115 -4.31 31.30 7.32
C LEU A 115 -5.54 31.66 8.16
N GLY A 116 -5.93 30.79 9.10
CA GLY A 116 -6.98 31.09 10.08
C GLY A 116 -6.64 32.32 10.91
N TRP A 117 -5.41 32.42 11.44
CA TRP A 117 -4.95 33.59 12.18
C TRP A 117 -4.91 34.86 11.32
N ALA A 118 -4.41 34.77 10.09
CA ALA A 118 -4.28 35.93 9.20
C ALA A 118 -5.63 36.47 8.70
N THR A 119 -6.61 35.58 8.48
CA THR A 119 -7.90 35.95 7.86
C THR A 119 -9.06 36.04 8.86
N GLY A 120 -8.91 35.47 10.05
CA GLY A 120 -10.00 35.29 11.01
C GLY A 120 -11.07 34.26 10.56
N SER A 121 -10.84 33.53 9.47
CA SER A 121 -11.85 32.63 8.90
C SER A 121 -11.96 31.32 9.69
N GLN A 122 -13.17 31.06 10.19
CA GLN A 122 -13.48 29.83 10.93
C GLN A 122 -13.25 28.55 10.10
N ALA A 123 -13.41 28.62 8.78
CA ALA A 123 -13.19 27.47 7.90
C ALA A 123 -11.74 26.97 7.95
N PHE A 124 -10.77 27.88 8.05
CA PHE A 124 -9.35 27.51 8.15
C PHE A 124 -9.00 26.91 9.50
N TYR A 125 -9.56 27.40 10.61
CA TYR A 125 -9.39 26.77 11.92
C TYR A 125 -10.00 25.38 12.00
N VAL A 126 -11.15 25.17 11.35
CA VAL A 126 -11.77 23.84 11.23
C VAL A 126 -10.86 22.92 10.42
N ALA A 127 -10.36 23.37 9.26
CA ALA A 127 -9.43 22.57 8.46
C ALA A 127 -8.13 22.26 9.22
N ALA A 128 -7.57 23.22 9.96
CA ALA A 128 -6.41 23.03 10.80
C ALA A 128 -6.66 22.00 11.90
N SER A 129 -7.79 22.11 12.61
CA SER A 129 -8.21 21.16 13.66
C SER A 129 -8.28 19.74 13.10
N ILE A 130 -8.96 19.58 11.95
CA ILE A 130 -9.09 18.28 11.29
C ILE A 130 -7.72 17.73 10.88
N GLY A 131 -6.89 18.57 10.25
CA GLY A 131 -5.56 18.17 9.81
C GLY A 131 -4.68 17.74 10.98
N LEU A 132 -4.59 18.54 12.04
CA LEU A 132 -3.81 18.20 13.24
C LEU A 132 -4.28 16.87 13.84
N PHE A 133 -5.59 16.68 13.96
CA PHE A 133 -6.19 15.47 14.53
C PHE A 133 -5.93 14.23 13.67
N LEU A 134 -6.14 14.34 12.36
CA LEU A 134 -5.89 13.26 11.41
C LEU A 134 -4.43 12.79 11.48
N ASN A 135 -3.48 13.74 11.44
CA ASN A 135 -2.05 13.39 11.49
C ASN A 135 -1.67 12.80 12.85
N LEU A 136 -2.25 13.28 13.95
CA LEU A 136 -1.97 12.75 15.28
C LEU A 136 -2.47 11.31 15.45
N ILE A 137 -3.69 11.01 14.98
CA ILE A 137 -4.21 9.64 14.96
C ILE A 137 -3.32 8.76 14.07
N ASN A 138 -2.93 9.23 12.88
CA ASN A 138 -2.08 8.45 12.00
C ASN A 138 -0.68 8.19 12.57
N LEU A 139 -0.23 8.93 13.58
CA LEU A 139 1.00 8.60 14.31
C LEU A 139 0.81 7.54 15.40
N LEU A 140 -0.40 7.12 15.76
CA LEU A 140 -0.57 6.05 16.76
C LEU A 140 0.15 4.77 16.32
N PRO A 141 0.85 4.06 17.23
CA PRO A 141 1.62 2.87 16.91
C PRO A 141 0.73 1.62 16.75
N ILE A 142 -0.26 1.71 15.87
CA ILE A 142 -1.34 0.74 15.64
C ILE A 142 -1.45 0.53 14.13
N HIS A 143 -1.41 -0.71 13.64
CA HIS A 143 -1.72 -1.04 12.24
C HIS A 143 -3.25 -1.00 12.06
N PRO A 144 -3.82 -0.44 10.96
CA PRO A 144 -3.19 -0.05 9.69
C PRO A 144 -2.67 1.40 9.59
N LEU A 145 -2.61 2.15 10.69
CA LEU A 145 -2.16 3.55 10.69
C LEU A 145 -0.65 3.67 10.40
N ASP A 146 -0.22 4.85 9.96
CA ASP A 146 1.17 5.10 9.56
C ASP A 146 2.16 4.88 10.69
N GLY A 147 1.79 5.27 11.91
CA GLY A 147 2.59 5.09 13.12
C GLY A 147 2.91 3.62 13.35
N GLY A 148 1.96 2.72 13.07
CA GLY A 148 2.18 1.28 13.08
C GLY A 148 3.32 0.84 12.15
N ARG A 149 3.47 1.47 10.99
CA ARG A 149 4.56 1.21 10.04
C ARG A 149 5.86 1.92 10.42
N ILE A 150 5.79 3.15 10.94
CA ILE A 150 6.97 3.94 11.33
C ILE A 150 7.70 3.30 12.51
N VAL A 151 6.96 2.80 13.51
CA VAL A 151 7.58 2.23 14.71
C VAL A 151 8.32 0.93 14.46
N THR A 152 8.10 0.26 13.32
CA THR A 152 8.88 -0.93 12.92
C THR A 152 10.38 -0.66 12.87
N VAL A 153 10.76 0.56 12.47
CA VAL A 153 12.16 1.01 12.38
C VAL A 153 12.69 1.44 13.74
N ILE A 154 11.83 2.04 14.57
CA ILE A 154 12.21 2.58 15.88
C ILE A 154 12.35 1.43 16.90
N SER A 155 11.24 0.75 17.18
CA SER A 155 11.16 -0.39 18.08
C SER A 155 9.79 -1.06 17.95
N ARG A 156 9.79 -2.37 17.71
CA ARG A 156 8.57 -3.20 17.65
C ARG A 156 7.81 -3.25 18.99
N TRP A 157 8.50 -2.96 20.11
CA TRP A 157 7.86 -2.86 21.43
C TRP A 157 6.85 -1.73 21.53
N LEU A 158 6.95 -0.71 20.66
CA LEU A 158 5.96 0.37 20.62
C LEU A 158 4.58 -0.11 20.17
N TRP A 159 4.47 -1.25 19.46
CA TRP A 159 3.16 -1.87 19.22
C TRP A 159 2.50 -2.40 20.48
N LEU A 160 3.28 -2.89 21.45
CA LEU A 160 2.73 -3.30 22.75
C LEU A 160 2.24 -2.07 23.52
N VAL A 161 3.00 -0.96 23.44
CA VAL A 161 2.56 0.34 24.00
C VAL A 161 1.26 0.79 23.32
N GLY A 162 1.16 0.65 21.99
CA GLY A 162 -0.06 0.94 21.23
C GLY A 162 -1.23 0.04 21.59
N LEU A 163 -0.98 -1.25 21.81
CA LEU A 163 -2.00 -2.22 22.19
C LEU A 163 -2.55 -1.90 23.59
N ILE A 164 -1.68 -1.79 24.59
CA ILE A 164 -2.10 -1.54 25.97
C ILE A 164 -2.62 -0.11 26.12
N GLY A 165 -1.84 0.89 25.70
CA GLY A 165 -2.21 2.30 25.81
C GLY A 165 -3.44 2.65 24.97
N GLY A 166 -3.55 2.09 23.77
CA GLY A 166 -4.73 2.24 22.92
C GLY A 166 -5.98 1.67 23.57
N PHE A 167 -5.90 0.49 24.19
CA PHE A 167 -7.04 -0.09 24.93
C PHE A 167 -7.52 0.86 26.04
N PHE A 168 -6.61 1.35 26.87
CA PHE A 168 -6.96 2.28 27.95
C PHE A 168 -7.57 3.58 27.41
N LEU A 169 -6.95 4.18 26.39
CA LEU A 169 -7.45 5.41 25.78
C LEU A 169 -8.87 5.20 25.22
N ILE A 170 -9.11 4.10 24.54
CA ILE A 170 -10.39 3.84 23.88
C ILE A 170 -11.49 3.54 24.90
N VAL A 171 -11.22 2.69 25.89
CA VAL A 171 -12.22 2.26 26.88
C VAL A 171 -12.55 3.37 27.87
N PHE A 172 -11.54 4.08 28.38
CA PHE A 172 -11.76 5.02 29.48
C PHE A 172 -11.98 6.46 29.00
N VAL A 173 -11.34 6.88 27.90
CA VAL A 173 -11.38 8.27 27.42
C VAL A 173 -12.36 8.43 26.25
N LEU A 174 -12.16 7.70 25.15
CA LEU A 174 -12.94 7.90 23.93
C LEU A 174 -14.34 7.27 24.00
N ARG A 175 -14.51 6.17 24.76
CA ARG A 175 -15.77 5.42 24.92
C ARG A 175 -16.52 5.15 23.61
N SER A 176 -15.76 4.90 22.54
CA SER A 176 -16.30 4.76 21.19
C SER A 176 -16.16 3.32 20.68
N ILE A 177 -17.29 2.75 20.27
CA ILE A 177 -17.37 1.38 19.73
C ILE A 177 -16.53 1.26 18.45
N LEU A 178 -16.50 2.30 17.60
CA LEU A 178 -15.72 2.28 16.36
C LEU A 178 -14.23 2.10 16.63
N PHE A 179 -13.66 2.88 17.55
CA PHE A 179 -12.25 2.76 17.90
C PHE A 179 -11.95 1.42 18.58
N LEU A 180 -12.90 0.86 19.34
CA LEU A 180 -12.75 -0.46 19.95
C LEU A 180 -12.67 -1.57 18.89
N ILE A 181 -13.49 -1.50 17.83
CA ILE A 181 -13.43 -2.45 16.71
C ILE A 181 -12.08 -2.35 16.00
N ILE A 182 -11.59 -1.14 15.71
CA ILE A 182 -10.27 -0.93 15.09
C ILE A 182 -9.16 -1.52 15.97
N TRP A 183 -9.24 -1.31 17.28
CA TRP A 183 -8.29 -1.86 18.23
C TRP A 183 -8.33 -3.39 18.28
N LEU A 184 -9.51 -4.00 18.25
CA LEU A 184 -9.68 -5.46 18.20
C LEU A 184 -9.07 -6.05 16.93
N MET A 185 -9.28 -5.40 15.78
CA MET A 185 -8.65 -5.82 14.52
C MET A 185 -7.13 -5.77 14.61
N PHE A 186 -6.57 -4.68 15.15
CA PHE A 186 -5.13 -4.57 15.37
C PHE A 186 -4.59 -5.65 16.32
N ALA A 187 -5.28 -5.88 17.45
CA ALA A 187 -4.91 -6.90 18.41
C ALA A 187 -4.92 -8.30 17.78
N TRP A 188 -5.92 -8.58 16.95
CA TRP A 188 -6.05 -9.83 16.21
C TRP A 188 -4.94 -10.00 15.17
N ASP A 189 -4.62 -8.97 14.38
CA ASP A 189 -3.52 -9.03 13.42
C ASP A 189 -2.17 -9.27 14.13
N LEU A 190 -1.96 -8.63 15.29
CA LEU A 190 -0.75 -8.84 16.09
C LEU A 190 -0.70 -10.28 16.64
N ALA A 191 -1.82 -10.79 17.14
CA ALA A 191 -1.93 -12.18 17.59
C ALA A 191 -1.65 -13.17 16.44
N GLN A 192 -2.18 -12.93 15.24
CA GLN A 192 -1.87 -13.73 14.06
C GLN A 192 -0.38 -13.72 13.74
N ALA A 193 0.26 -12.56 13.81
CA ALA A 193 1.66 -12.41 13.44
C ALA A 193 2.63 -13.08 14.43
N TYR A 194 2.32 -13.12 15.73
CA TYR A 194 3.22 -13.65 16.77
C TYR A 194 2.82 -15.03 17.30
N LEU A 195 1.53 -15.30 17.49
CA LEU A 195 1.02 -16.55 18.07
C LEU A 195 0.68 -17.58 17.00
N PHE A 196 0.13 -17.13 15.87
CA PHE A 196 -0.30 -18.00 14.78
C PHE A 196 0.62 -17.88 13.56
N ARG A 197 1.94 -18.06 13.74
CA ARG A 197 2.90 -18.12 12.63
C ARG A 197 2.40 -19.11 11.58
N ARG A 198 1.78 -18.59 10.53
CA ARG A 198 1.34 -19.39 9.38
C ARG A 198 2.62 -19.87 8.70
N LYS A 199 2.80 -21.19 8.63
CA LYS A 199 3.84 -21.75 7.76
C LYS A 199 3.58 -21.22 6.35
N PRO A 200 4.61 -20.76 5.61
CA PRO A 200 4.44 -20.36 4.22
C PRO A 200 3.74 -21.50 3.47
N GLN A 201 2.59 -21.21 2.86
CA GLN A 201 1.94 -22.19 2.01
C GLN A 201 2.65 -22.17 0.65
N PRO A 202 3.01 -23.32 0.08
CA PRO A 202 3.56 -23.38 -1.26
C PRO A 202 2.58 -22.73 -2.24
N ALA A 203 3.07 -21.82 -3.06
CA ALA A 203 2.32 -21.23 -4.15
C ALA A 203 2.75 -21.85 -5.48
N THR A 204 1.86 -21.83 -6.47
CA THR A 204 2.13 -22.35 -7.81
C THR A 204 2.09 -21.20 -8.80
N LEU A 205 3.17 -21.02 -9.56
CA LEU A 205 3.21 -20.12 -10.71
C LEU A 205 2.99 -20.92 -11.98
N GLU A 206 2.21 -20.36 -12.91
CA GLU A 206 1.99 -20.96 -14.22
C GLU A 206 2.63 -20.08 -15.30
N GLN A 207 3.42 -20.70 -16.18
CA GLN A 207 3.95 -20.05 -17.38
C GLN A 207 3.87 -21.01 -18.55
N THR A 208 3.34 -20.52 -19.67
CA THR A 208 3.33 -21.23 -20.95
C THR A 208 4.43 -20.69 -21.84
N VAL A 209 5.26 -21.57 -22.37
CA VAL A 209 6.34 -21.25 -23.32
C VAL A 209 5.97 -21.83 -24.67
N ARG A 210 6.02 -21.01 -25.71
CA ARG A 210 5.92 -21.45 -27.10
C ARG A 210 7.33 -21.76 -27.61
N ILE A 211 7.49 -22.92 -28.22
CA ILE A 211 8.71 -23.36 -28.90
C ILE A 211 8.34 -23.61 -30.35
N ASP A 212 9.11 -23.04 -31.27
CA ASP A 212 8.89 -23.20 -32.70
C ASP A 212 9.43 -24.54 -33.22
N GLU A 213 8.87 -25.05 -34.31
CA GLU A 213 9.21 -26.38 -34.86
C GLU A 213 10.70 -26.51 -35.19
N ALA A 214 11.31 -25.47 -35.75
CA ALA A 214 12.73 -25.47 -36.12
C ALA A 214 13.67 -25.65 -34.90
N GLU A 215 13.28 -25.12 -33.74
CA GLU A 215 14.05 -25.30 -32.50
C GLU A 215 13.89 -26.72 -31.95
N LEU A 216 12.69 -27.31 -32.06
CA LEU A 216 12.43 -28.69 -31.65
C LEU A 216 13.22 -29.71 -32.50
N GLU A 217 13.26 -29.49 -33.81
CA GLU A 217 14.03 -30.32 -34.75
C GLU A 217 15.54 -30.20 -34.50
N ALA A 218 16.06 -28.98 -34.35
CA ALA A 218 17.48 -28.75 -34.06
C ALA A 218 17.93 -29.36 -32.72
N ALA A 219 17.03 -29.38 -31.75
CA ALA A 219 17.27 -29.97 -30.44
C ALA A 219 17.16 -31.50 -30.40
N GLY A 220 16.52 -32.12 -31.40
CA GLY A 220 16.24 -33.55 -31.43
C GLY A 220 15.32 -34.03 -30.30
N ILE A 221 14.44 -33.16 -29.79
CA ILE A 221 13.62 -33.45 -28.61
C ILE A 221 12.28 -34.07 -29.00
N PHE A 222 11.95 -35.18 -28.34
CA PHE A 222 10.61 -35.75 -28.40
C PHE A 222 9.64 -35.01 -27.48
N LEU A 223 8.64 -34.35 -28.07
CA LEU A 223 7.57 -33.71 -27.33
C LEU A 223 6.73 -34.74 -26.55
N PRO A 224 6.53 -34.54 -25.23
CA PRO A 224 5.61 -35.36 -24.44
C PRO A 224 4.19 -35.34 -25.01
N GLY A 225 3.41 -36.38 -24.72
CA GLY A 225 1.99 -36.43 -25.07
C GLY A 225 1.18 -35.32 -24.38
N GLU A 226 0.02 -34.97 -24.94
CA GLU A 226 -0.72 -33.78 -24.49
C GLU A 226 -1.17 -33.81 -23.02
N ALA A 227 -1.46 -35.01 -22.51
CA ALA A 227 -1.85 -35.26 -21.13
C ALA A 227 -0.67 -35.68 -20.22
N HIS A 228 0.56 -35.73 -20.75
CA HIS A 228 1.71 -36.19 -19.99
C HIS A 228 2.17 -35.12 -19.01
N GLN A 229 2.25 -35.48 -17.74
CA GLN A 229 2.76 -34.63 -16.67
C GLN A 229 4.04 -35.22 -16.09
N ARG A 230 5.06 -34.38 -15.87
CA ARG A 230 6.31 -34.82 -15.25
C ARG A 230 7.00 -33.69 -14.51
N GLN A 231 7.64 -34.03 -13.40
CA GLN A 231 8.57 -33.12 -12.73
C GLN A 231 9.87 -33.05 -13.54
N LEU A 232 10.43 -31.84 -13.64
CA LEU A 232 11.65 -31.57 -14.38
C LEU A 232 12.77 -31.17 -13.43
N PRO A 233 14.03 -31.59 -13.70
CA PRO A 233 15.18 -30.97 -13.05
C PRO A 233 15.23 -29.49 -13.42
N PHE A 234 15.64 -28.65 -12.48
CA PHE A 234 15.68 -27.21 -12.67
C PHE A 234 16.87 -26.57 -11.95
N VAL A 235 17.24 -25.39 -12.42
CA VAL A 235 18.12 -24.46 -11.71
C VAL A 235 17.34 -23.17 -11.51
N ALA A 236 17.20 -22.72 -10.26
CA ALA A 236 16.53 -21.46 -9.94
C ALA A 236 17.55 -20.43 -9.44
N TYR A 237 17.48 -19.22 -9.96
CA TYR A 237 18.32 -18.10 -9.54
C TYR A 237 17.56 -16.78 -9.68
N CYS A 238 18.05 -15.72 -9.02
CA CYS A 238 17.46 -14.40 -9.10
C CYS A 238 18.37 -13.48 -9.93
N ARG A 239 17.79 -12.80 -10.93
CA ARG A 239 18.55 -11.86 -11.76
C ARG A 239 18.75 -10.55 -11.00
N ARG A 240 20.01 -10.11 -10.88
CA ARG A 240 20.40 -8.99 -9.99
C ARG A 240 19.90 -7.61 -10.45
N ASP A 241 19.63 -7.44 -11.73
CA ASP A 241 19.15 -6.19 -12.36
C ASP A 241 17.62 -6.00 -12.21
N SER A 242 16.85 -7.06 -12.42
CA SER A 242 15.38 -7.03 -12.42
C SER A 242 14.75 -7.58 -11.14
N GLU A 243 15.54 -8.19 -10.26
CA GLU A 243 15.06 -8.96 -9.10
C GLU A 243 14.06 -10.07 -9.48
N ALA A 244 14.06 -10.50 -10.75
CA ALA A 244 13.15 -11.52 -11.25
C ALA A 244 13.65 -12.92 -10.87
N LEU A 245 12.74 -13.77 -10.40
CA LEU A 245 12.99 -15.20 -10.25
C LEU A 245 13.07 -15.82 -11.65
N VAL A 246 14.20 -16.44 -11.95
CA VAL A 246 14.42 -17.21 -13.18
C VAL A 246 14.55 -18.67 -12.81
N VAL A 247 13.80 -19.52 -13.50
CA VAL A 247 13.80 -20.96 -13.31
C VAL A 247 14.11 -21.61 -14.65
N GLU A 248 15.30 -22.17 -14.78
CA GLU A 248 15.72 -22.93 -15.96
C GLU A 248 15.30 -24.38 -15.77
N ALA A 249 14.14 -24.74 -16.32
CA ALA A 249 13.65 -26.11 -16.34
C ALA A 249 14.38 -26.89 -17.44
N ARG A 250 14.71 -28.16 -17.19
CA ARG A 250 15.40 -29.01 -18.17
C ARG A 250 14.49 -30.11 -18.68
N LEU A 251 14.17 -30.08 -19.98
CA LEU A 251 13.44 -31.14 -20.66
C LEU A 251 14.39 -31.91 -21.58
N TYR A 252 14.82 -33.11 -21.15
CA TYR A 252 15.87 -33.89 -21.83
C TYR A 252 17.17 -33.08 -22.03
N ASP A 253 17.66 -32.46 -20.94
CA ASP A 253 18.83 -31.57 -20.90
C ASP A 253 18.73 -30.26 -21.71
N TRP A 254 17.60 -30.03 -22.39
CA TRP A 254 17.32 -28.75 -23.02
C TRP A 254 16.83 -27.72 -22.01
N PRO A 255 17.52 -26.57 -21.86
CA PRO A 255 17.13 -25.53 -20.92
C PRO A 255 15.95 -24.72 -21.45
N ILE A 256 14.89 -24.62 -20.64
CA ILE A 256 13.70 -23.81 -20.88
C ILE A 256 13.67 -22.72 -19.80
N PRO A 257 14.02 -21.47 -20.12
CA PRO A 257 14.04 -20.38 -19.14
C PRO A 257 12.62 -19.88 -18.87
N LEU A 258 12.16 -20.07 -17.63
CA LEU A 258 10.93 -19.48 -17.10
C LEU A 258 11.29 -18.25 -16.28
N THR A 259 10.60 -17.13 -16.47
CA THR A 259 10.93 -15.86 -15.80
C THR A 259 9.68 -15.29 -15.14
N PHE A 260 9.76 -15.08 -13.83
CA PHE A 260 8.69 -14.56 -13.00
C PHE A 260 9.12 -13.23 -12.36
N PRO A 261 8.80 -12.08 -12.96
CA PRO A 261 9.25 -10.77 -12.48
C PRO A 261 8.70 -10.35 -11.12
N GLN A 262 7.61 -10.98 -10.67
CA GLN A 262 6.85 -10.61 -9.48
C GLN A 262 6.87 -11.68 -8.38
N ALA A 263 7.66 -12.73 -8.55
CA ALA A 263 7.76 -13.81 -7.58
C ALA A 263 9.15 -13.87 -6.97
N ARG A 264 9.21 -14.10 -5.67
CA ARG A 264 10.45 -14.34 -4.90
C ARG A 264 10.23 -15.50 -3.97
N GLY A 265 11.25 -16.32 -3.81
CA GLY A 265 11.17 -17.46 -2.90
C GLY A 265 12.02 -18.63 -3.34
N ALA A 266 11.95 -19.70 -2.56
CA ALA A 266 12.62 -20.95 -2.86
C ALA A 266 11.75 -21.80 -3.77
N VAL A 267 12.26 -22.19 -4.94
CA VAL A 267 11.56 -23.11 -5.84
C VAL A 267 11.75 -24.54 -5.33
N HIS A 268 10.65 -25.27 -5.15
CA HIS A 268 10.63 -26.65 -4.67
C HIS A 268 10.50 -27.64 -5.82
N ALA A 269 9.66 -27.32 -6.80
CA ALA A 269 9.41 -28.20 -7.92
C ALA A 269 9.02 -27.43 -9.19
N VAL A 270 9.37 -28.01 -10.34
CA VAL A 270 8.89 -27.57 -11.65
C VAL A 270 8.26 -28.77 -12.33
N THR A 271 7.00 -28.62 -12.74
CA THR A 271 6.22 -29.69 -13.36
C THR A 271 5.74 -29.22 -14.72
N LEU A 272 6.05 -29.98 -15.77
CA LEU A 272 5.36 -29.87 -17.05
C LEU A 272 3.97 -30.46 -16.87
N VAL A 273 2.92 -29.66 -17.07
CA VAL A 273 1.52 -30.07 -16.82
C VAL A 273 0.71 -30.26 -18.09
N ARG A 274 1.12 -29.61 -19.17
CA ARG A 274 0.44 -29.70 -20.47
C ARG A 274 1.42 -29.44 -21.60
N THR A 275 1.29 -30.24 -22.65
CA THR A 275 1.95 -30.02 -23.95
C THR A 275 0.86 -29.89 -24.99
N ARG A 276 0.89 -28.86 -25.84
CA ARG A 276 -0.06 -28.70 -26.95
C ARG A 276 0.74 -28.51 -28.23
N ARG A 277 0.53 -29.36 -29.23
CA ARG A 277 1.15 -29.16 -30.54
C ARG A 277 0.39 -28.08 -31.30
N LEU A 278 1.14 -27.18 -31.91
CA LEU A 278 0.58 -26.14 -32.76
C LEU A 278 0.51 -26.65 -34.20
N PRO A 279 -0.61 -26.40 -34.90
CA PRO A 279 -0.73 -26.83 -36.29
C PRO A 279 0.24 -26.05 -37.21
N LEU A 280 0.71 -26.73 -38.26
CA LEU A 280 1.76 -26.25 -39.18
C LEU A 280 1.36 -24.97 -39.94
N ASP A 281 0.06 -24.70 -40.08
CA ASP A 281 -0.50 -23.48 -40.68
C ASP A 281 -0.21 -22.20 -39.87
N THR A 282 0.03 -22.33 -38.56
CA THR A 282 0.37 -21.22 -37.64
C THR A 282 1.88 -21.08 -37.36
N GLY A 283 2.72 -21.76 -38.16
CA GLY A 283 4.17 -21.81 -38.01
C GLY A 283 4.71 -23.05 -37.30
N GLY A 284 3.85 -24.03 -36.95
CA GLY A 284 4.24 -25.26 -36.26
C GLY A 284 4.73 -25.05 -34.82
N GLY A 285 5.21 -26.11 -34.18
CA GLY A 285 5.80 -26.07 -32.84
C GLY A 285 4.91 -26.61 -31.71
N ALA A 286 5.21 -26.20 -30.48
CA ALA A 286 4.48 -26.62 -29.30
C ALA A 286 4.38 -25.54 -28.23
N GLU A 287 3.26 -25.54 -27.51
CA GLU A 287 3.07 -24.81 -26.26
C GLU A 287 3.26 -25.77 -25.09
N LEU A 288 4.19 -25.44 -24.20
CA LEU A 288 4.48 -26.19 -22.99
C LEU A 288 4.06 -25.35 -21.79
N THR A 289 3.12 -25.85 -20.99
CA THR A 289 2.67 -25.19 -19.76
C THR A 289 3.38 -25.80 -18.56
N PHE A 290 4.04 -24.95 -17.77
CA PHE A 290 4.78 -25.34 -16.59
C PHE A 290 4.12 -24.80 -15.32
N HIS A 291 4.06 -25.65 -14.30
CA HIS A 291 3.73 -25.28 -12.93
C HIS A 291 5.00 -25.26 -12.09
N VAL A 292 5.31 -24.11 -11.52
CA VAL A 292 6.45 -23.92 -10.62
C VAL A 292 5.91 -23.80 -9.20
N THR A 293 6.12 -24.83 -8.40
CA THR A 293 5.82 -24.80 -6.98
C THR A 293 6.98 -24.15 -6.25
N TYR A 294 6.71 -23.04 -5.57
CA TYR A 294 7.70 -22.30 -4.81
C TYR A 294 7.13 -21.91 -3.45
N GLU A 295 8.02 -21.69 -2.50
CA GLU A 295 7.69 -21.11 -1.22
C GLU A 295 7.93 -19.60 -1.30
N PRO A 296 6.86 -18.78 -1.29
CA PRO A 296 6.99 -17.33 -1.41
C PRO A 296 7.84 -16.78 -0.27
N ASP A 297 8.67 -15.80 -0.61
CA ASP A 297 9.37 -15.00 0.39
C ASP A 297 8.33 -14.42 1.37
N PRO A 298 8.55 -14.50 2.70
CA PRO A 298 7.63 -13.93 3.70
C PRO A 298 7.29 -12.45 3.47
N SER A 299 8.16 -11.71 2.77
CA SER A 299 7.93 -10.31 2.37
C SER A 299 6.88 -10.12 1.27
N GLU A 300 6.54 -11.16 0.51
CA GLU A 300 5.51 -11.15 -0.54
C GLU A 300 4.11 -11.54 -0.02
N GLN A 301 4.01 -12.11 1.19
CA GLN A 301 2.71 -12.45 1.76
C GLN A 301 1.92 -11.17 2.11
N PRO A 302 0.75 -10.95 1.48
CA PRO A 302 -0.07 -9.78 1.77
C PRO A 302 -0.56 -9.80 3.22
N GLY A 303 -0.32 -8.72 3.96
CA GLY A 303 -1.01 -8.46 5.24
C GLY A 303 -0.29 -8.91 6.52
N GLY A 304 0.93 -9.42 6.46
CA GLY A 304 1.70 -9.74 7.67
C GLY A 304 2.31 -8.51 8.35
N ILE A 305 1.93 -8.23 9.60
CA ILE A 305 2.57 -7.21 10.45
C ILE A 305 4.04 -7.56 10.73
N VAL A 306 4.35 -8.86 10.86
CA VAL A 306 5.69 -9.38 11.16
C VAL A 306 6.31 -9.97 9.91
N ARG A 307 7.45 -9.41 9.51
CA ARG A 307 8.31 -9.92 8.44
C ARG A 307 9.58 -10.54 9.02
N ASP A 308 10.43 -11.06 8.13
CA ASP A 308 11.66 -11.73 8.53
C ASP A 308 12.65 -10.78 9.22
N GLU A 309 13.57 -11.29 10.04
CA GLU A 309 14.48 -10.42 10.84
C GLU A 309 15.34 -9.49 9.98
N ALA A 310 15.71 -9.95 8.78
CA ALA A 310 16.43 -9.15 7.79
C ALA A 310 15.66 -7.88 7.40
N TYR A 311 14.32 -7.92 7.38
CA TYR A 311 13.47 -6.78 7.04
C TYR A 311 13.59 -5.64 8.05
N TYR A 312 13.74 -5.97 9.34
CA TYR A 312 13.82 -5.01 10.45
C TYR A 312 15.26 -4.60 10.80
N ARG A 313 16.24 -5.05 10.01
CA ARG A 313 17.64 -4.71 10.25
C ARG A 313 17.90 -3.27 9.80
N VAL A 314 18.00 -2.37 10.78
CA VAL A 314 18.22 -0.94 10.56
C VAL A 314 19.38 -0.44 11.42
N SER A 315 20.21 0.45 10.85
CA SER A 315 21.32 1.07 11.57
C SER A 315 20.86 1.88 12.79
N PRO A 316 21.62 1.92 13.90
CA PRO A 316 21.26 2.71 15.09
C PRO A 316 21.04 4.20 14.80
N ARG A 317 21.82 4.78 13.88
CA ARG A 317 21.68 6.19 13.46
C ARG A 317 20.34 6.44 12.78
N THR A 318 19.90 5.51 11.93
CA THR A 318 18.59 5.59 11.29
C THR A 318 17.48 5.50 12.33
N ARG A 319 17.58 4.57 13.29
CA ARG A 319 16.59 4.44 14.39
C ARG A 319 16.44 5.76 15.17
N LEU A 320 17.56 6.39 15.51
CA LEU A 320 17.54 7.67 16.22
C LEU A 320 16.89 8.78 15.41
N ARG A 321 17.20 8.91 14.11
CA ARG A 321 16.60 9.92 13.23
C ARG A 321 15.08 9.75 13.09
N PHE A 322 14.63 8.51 12.85
CA PHE A 322 13.20 8.21 12.79
C PHE A 322 12.52 8.43 14.13
N GLY A 323 13.15 8.04 15.24
CA GLY A 323 12.64 8.29 16.59
C GLY A 323 12.47 9.78 16.87
N LEU A 324 13.50 10.59 16.63
CA LEU A 324 13.45 12.04 16.80
C LEU A 324 12.37 12.69 15.93
N ALA A 325 12.26 12.29 14.65
CA ALA A 325 11.23 12.81 13.77
C ALA A 325 9.82 12.41 14.22
N TYR A 326 9.61 11.15 14.60
CA TYR A 326 8.32 10.62 15.03
C TYR A 326 7.84 11.26 16.33
N PHE A 327 8.66 11.23 17.39
CA PHE A 327 8.29 11.80 18.69
C PHE A 327 8.24 13.33 18.65
N GLY A 328 9.12 13.98 17.88
CA GLY A 328 9.08 15.42 17.67
C GLY A 328 7.81 15.87 16.96
N LEU A 329 7.39 15.15 15.92
CA LEU A 329 6.15 15.43 15.20
C LEU A 329 4.91 15.18 16.07
N ALA A 330 4.89 14.09 16.84
CA ALA A 330 3.81 13.80 17.77
C ALA A 330 3.69 14.91 18.84
N ALA A 331 4.80 15.34 19.44
CA ALA A 331 4.82 16.42 20.41
C ALA A 331 4.32 17.73 19.80
N TYR A 332 4.78 18.08 18.60
CA TYR A 332 4.31 19.26 17.88
C TYR A 332 2.79 19.23 17.67
N LEU A 333 2.25 18.11 17.17
CA LEU A 333 0.81 17.95 16.92
C LEU A 333 -0.02 18.08 18.19
N VAL A 334 0.42 17.47 19.30
CA VAL A 334 -0.25 17.60 20.60
C VAL A 334 -0.24 19.05 21.08
N ILE A 335 0.91 19.72 21.04
CA ILE A 335 1.03 21.13 21.46
C ILE A 335 0.12 22.01 20.60
N MET A 336 0.16 21.86 19.27
CA MET A 336 -0.66 22.66 18.37
C MET A 336 -2.15 22.41 18.56
N MET A 337 -2.56 21.17 18.84
CA MET A 337 -3.95 20.85 19.15
C MET A 337 -4.41 21.55 20.43
N LEU A 338 -3.58 21.52 21.48
CA LEU A 338 -3.88 22.19 22.74
C LEU A 338 -3.96 23.71 22.58
N LEU A 339 -3.05 24.30 21.77
CA LEU A 339 -3.09 25.72 21.44
C LEU A 339 -4.35 26.08 20.67
N LEU A 340 -4.68 25.32 19.63
CA LEU A 340 -5.87 25.56 18.82
C LEU A 340 -7.17 25.45 19.63
N HIS A 341 -7.24 24.48 20.55
CA HIS A 341 -8.38 24.35 21.45
C HIS A 341 -8.57 25.61 22.31
N ARG A 342 -7.48 26.18 22.84
CA ARG A 342 -7.53 27.45 23.60
C ARG A 342 -7.95 28.65 22.76
N VAL A 343 -7.65 28.66 21.47
CA VAL A 343 -8.05 29.74 20.54
C VAL A 343 -9.51 29.59 20.10
N MET A 344 -10.01 28.36 19.94
CA MET A 344 -11.36 28.10 19.46
C MET A 344 -12.44 28.25 20.55
N VAL A 345 -12.12 27.94 21.81
CA VAL A 345 -13.08 28.05 22.93
C VAL A 345 -13.63 29.50 23.10
N PRO A 346 -12.81 30.56 23.03
CA PRO A 346 -13.30 31.95 23.07
C PRO A 346 -14.09 32.41 21.84
N LEU A 347 -13.97 31.74 20.69
CA LEU A 347 -14.68 32.09 19.46
C LEU A 347 -16.08 31.47 19.38
N ALA A 348 -16.38 30.50 20.25
CA ALA A 348 -17.65 29.78 20.30
C ALA A 348 -18.56 30.23 21.47
N ALA A 349 -18.04 31.06 22.37
CA ALA A 349 -18.78 31.79 23.41
C ALA A 349 -19.13 33.18 22.89
#